data_AF-S8ELY1-F1
#
_entry.id   AF-S8ELY1-F1
#
_cell.length_a   1.000
_cell.length_b   1.000
_cell.length_c   1.000
_cell.angle_alpha   90.00
_cell.angle_beta   90.00
_cell.angle_gamma   90.00
#
_symmetry.space_group_name_H-M   'P 1'
#
loop_
_entity.id
_entity.type
_entity.pdbx_description
1 polymer ?
#
loop_
_entity_poly.entity_id
_entity_poly.type
_entity_poly.pdbx_seq_one_letter_code
_entity_poly.pdbx_strand_id
1 'polypeptide(L)'
;MARRFQPLLTTEEQVILPTLNIETTTVDVIAVRVNPLPRYGEDGDATWYAAVEPRKRARVGGWVILSARPKCQRTGVGMLSEIADMTRHWITFKIAGGPREYRLRIPTAWTRLEQEDAMTYLTHYFELQRTPHPPDTVQRQHPDFESEEYNPYAPEWKRAEANSGETREGSTGDETGLRRIDGPGRERSRQSDEKE
;
A
#
# COMPACT_ATOMS: atom_id res chain seq x y z
N MET A 1 41.03 -10.56 -33.34
CA MET A 1 40.48 -9.23 -33.00
C MET A 1 38.96 -9.27 -33.16
N ALA A 2 38.21 -9.39 -32.07
CA ALA A 2 36.75 -9.48 -32.11
C ALA A 2 36.11 -8.09 -32.00
N ARG A 3 35.35 -7.68 -33.02
CA ARG A 3 34.56 -6.44 -32.99
C ARG A 3 33.39 -6.64 -32.03
N ARG A 4 33.41 -5.95 -30.89
CA ARG A 4 32.24 -5.78 -30.02
C ARG A 4 31.19 -5.01 -30.82
N PHE A 5 30.13 -5.71 -31.23
CA PHE A 5 28.88 -5.07 -31.65
C PHE A 5 28.31 -4.34 -30.42
N GLN A 6 28.40 -3.02 -30.41
CA GLN A 6 27.55 -2.20 -29.56
C GLN A 6 26.20 -2.06 -30.28
N PRO A 7 25.08 -2.53 -29.70
CA PRO A 7 23.78 -2.24 -30.28
C PRO A 7 23.53 -0.73 -30.21
N LEU A 8 23.28 -0.13 -31.38
CA LEU A 8 22.80 1.25 -31.52
C LEU A 8 21.39 1.32 -30.93
N LEU A 9 21.27 1.62 -29.65
CA LEU A 9 20.01 1.98 -29.00
C LEU A 9 19.63 3.41 -29.41
N THR A 10 19.16 3.57 -30.65
CA THR A 10 18.57 4.83 -31.15
C THR A 10 17.14 4.59 -31.56
N THR A 11 16.31 4.24 -30.58
CA THR A 11 14.90 4.60 -30.62
C THR A 11 14.73 5.49 -29.42
N GLU A 12 14.58 6.80 -29.63
CA GLU A 12 14.10 7.68 -28.57
C GLU A 12 12.71 7.18 -28.17
N GLU A 13 12.65 6.30 -27.18
CA GLU A 13 11.39 5.82 -26.63
C GLU A 13 10.70 7.04 -26.02
N GLN A 14 9.66 7.51 -26.72
CA GLN A 14 8.95 8.70 -26.34
C GLN A 14 8.25 8.42 -25.01
N VAL A 15 8.68 9.11 -23.96
CA VAL A 15 8.00 9.08 -22.67
C VAL A 15 6.64 9.76 -22.85
N ILE A 16 5.56 9.04 -22.56
CA ILE A 16 4.20 9.57 -22.60
C ILE A 16 3.66 9.48 -21.17
N LEU A 17 3.68 10.61 -20.47
CA LEU A 17 3.00 10.76 -19.19
C LEU A 17 1.54 11.19 -19.40
N PRO A 18 0.64 10.88 -18.45
CA PRO A 18 -0.75 11.28 -18.58
C PRO A 18 -0.91 12.79 -18.46
N THR A 19 -1.84 13.37 -19.22
CA THR A 19 -2.21 14.77 -19.05
C THR A 19 -3.16 14.87 -17.87
N LEU A 20 -2.65 15.43 -16.76
CA LEU A 20 -3.42 15.72 -15.55
C LEU A 20 -3.55 17.24 -15.41
N ASN A 21 -4.74 17.72 -15.08
CA ASN A 21 -5.03 19.13 -14.93
C ASN A 21 -6.13 19.37 -13.90
N ILE A 22 -5.82 19.13 -12.63
CA ILE A 22 -6.61 19.70 -11.53
C ILE A 22 -5.94 21.02 -11.11
N GLU A 23 -6.75 22.06 -10.94
CA GLU A 23 -6.25 23.36 -10.51
C GLU A 23 -5.44 23.22 -9.21
N THR A 24 -4.24 23.82 -9.22
CA THR A 24 -3.33 23.77 -8.07
C THR A 24 -3.96 24.42 -6.86
N THR A 25 -4.29 23.61 -5.87
CA THR A 25 -4.70 24.04 -4.53
C THR A 25 -3.45 24.23 -3.66
N THR A 26 -3.58 24.93 -2.52
CA THR A 26 -2.53 25.06 -1.49
C THR A 26 -2.23 23.75 -0.75
N VAL A 27 -2.73 22.62 -1.26
CA VAL A 27 -2.67 21.32 -0.62
C VAL A 27 -1.32 20.65 -0.89
N ASP A 28 -0.91 19.82 0.04
CA ASP A 28 0.30 19.03 -0.02
C ASP A 28 0.26 18.00 -1.17
N VAL A 29 1.12 18.18 -2.17
CA VAL A 29 1.20 17.33 -3.37
C VAL A 29 2.38 16.36 -3.29
N ILE A 30 2.10 15.07 -3.47
CA ILE A 30 3.09 13.99 -3.46
C ILE A 30 3.72 13.88 -4.86
N ALA A 31 5.02 14.15 -4.95
CA ALA A 31 5.78 13.91 -6.18
C ALA A 31 6.17 12.43 -6.28
N VAL A 32 5.64 11.72 -7.29
CA VAL A 32 5.93 10.31 -7.54
C VAL A 32 6.79 10.17 -8.79
N ARG A 33 7.94 9.52 -8.67
CA ARG A 33 8.75 9.16 -9.84
C ARG A 33 8.30 7.81 -10.35
N VAL A 34 7.92 7.75 -11.63
CA VAL A 34 7.39 6.55 -12.28
C VAL A 34 8.33 6.05 -13.39
N ASN A 35 8.15 4.78 -13.76
CA ASN A 35 8.73 4.24 -14.98
C ASN A 35 8.20 5.01 -16.20
N PRO A 36 9.03 5.28 -17.22
CA PRO A 36 8.64 6.09 -18.38
C PRO A 36 7.56 5.45 -19.24
N LEU A 37 7.50 4.11 -19.24
CA LEU A 37 6.55 3.34 -20.03
C LEU A 37 5.43 2.81 -19.13
N PRO A 38 4.16 3.17 -19.41
CA PRO A 38 3.04 2.51 -18.76
C PRO A 38 2.91 1.06 -19.22
N ARG A 39 2.24 0.25 -18.41
CA ARG A 39 1.68 -1.02 -18.88
C ARG A 39 0.20 -0.82 -19.19
N TYR A 40 -0.25 -1.41 -20.28
CA TYR A 40 -1.65 -1.38 -20.67
C TYR A 40 -2.33 -2.65 -20.19
N GLY A 41 -3.47 -2.51 -19.51
CA GLY A 41 -4.34 -3.62 -19.17
C GLY A 41 -5.16 -4.10 -20.38
N GLU A 42 -5.96 -5.14 -20.18
CA GLU A 42 -6.87 -5.68 -21.22
C GLU A 42 -7.87 -4.63 -21.70
N ASP A 43 -8.35 -3.78 -20.79
CA ASP A 43 -9.27 -2.66 -21.08
C ASP A 43 -8.59 -1.45 -21.76
N GLY A 44 -7.28 -1.52 -22.01
CA GLY A 44 -6.50 -0.42 -22.57
C GLY A 44 -6.14 0.70 -21.57
N ASP A 45 -6.45 0.52 -20.29
CA ASP A 45 -6.08 1.46 -19.24
C ASP A 45 -4.57 1.48 -19.00
N ALA A 46 -4.00 2.68 -19.00
CA ALA A 46 -2.58 2.88 -18.78
C ALA A 46 -2.25 2.90 -17.28
N THR A 47 -1.35 2.02 -16.86
CA THR A 47 -0.85 1.89 -15.49
C THR A 47 0.62 2.24 -15.40
N TRP A 48 0.95 3.32 -14.68
CA TRP A 48 2.33 3.68 -14.37
C TRP A 48 2.77 3.02 -13.07
N TYR A 49 4.04 2.63 -13.01
CA TYR A 49 4.64 1.98 -11.85
C TYR A 49 5.57 2.97 -11.15
N ALA A 50 5.42 3.13 -9.84
CA ALA A 50 6.35 3.92 -9.04
C ALA A 50 7.75 3.28 -9.11
N ALA A 51 8.73 4.09 -9.53
CA ALA A 51 10.11 3.67 -9.70
C ALA A 51 10.95 3.98 -8.45
N VAL A 52 10.56 5.02 -7.70
CA VAL A 52 11.26 5.44 -6.47
C VAL A 52 10.27 5.87 -5.41
N GLU A 53 10.66 5.58 -4.17
CA GLU A 53 9.92 5.91 -2.96
C GLU A 53 9.60 7.42 -2.91
N PRO A 54 8.32 7.80 -2.82
CA PRO A 54 7.93 9.18 -2.62
C PRO A 54 8.28 9.63 -1.20
N ARG A 55 8.53 10.94 -1.02
CA ARG A 55 8.83 11.52 0.31
C ARG A 55 7.71 11.35 1.33
N LYS A 56 6.48 11.12 0.85
CA LYS A 56 5.28 10.93 1.66
C LYS A 56 4.54 9.71 1.11
N ARG A 57 3.99 8.91 2.01
CA ARG A 57 3.22 7.72 1.64
C ARG A 57 1.96 8.13 0.87
N ALA A 58 1.73 7.44 -0.24
CA ALA A 58 0.54 7.64 -1.07
C ALA A 58 -0.70 7.05 -0.38
N ARG A 59 -1.83 7.75 -0.48
CA ARG A 59 -3.12 7.32 0.08
C ARG A 59 -4.27 7.81 -0.79
N VAL A 60 -5.44 7.20 -0.63
CA VAL A 60 -6.70 7.70 -1.20
C VAL A 60 -6.95 9.14 -0.73
N GLY A 61 -7.46 9.98 -1.63
CA GLY A 61 -7.62 11.42 -1.45
C GLY A 61 -6.31 12.22 -1.53
N GLY A 62 -5.16 11.58 -1.75
CA GLY A 62 -3.87 12.23 -1.89
C GLY A 62 -3.66 12.88 -3.26
N TRP A 63 -3.07 14.08 -3.28
CA TRP A 63 -2.72 14.79 -4.51
C TRP A 63 -1.36 14.33 -5.03
N VAL A 64 -1.22 14.15 -6.34
CA VAL A 64 -0.01 13.62 -6.96
C VAL A 64 0.43 14.39 -8.20
N ILE A 65 1.74 14.46 -8.39
CA ILE A 65 2.36 14.80 -9.68
C ILE A 65 3.27 13.63 -10.06
N LEU A 66 3.12 13.11 -11.27
CA LEU A 66 4.00 12.08 -11.79
C LEU A 66 5.17 12.71 -12.51
N SER A 67 6.33 12.08 -12.38
CA SER A 67 7.53 12.46 -13.12
C SER A 67 8.26 11.24 -13.66
N ALA A 68 8.81 11.35 -14.86
CA ALA A 68 9.57 10.28 -15.50
C ALA A 68 10.94 10.78 -15.99
N ARG A 69 11.93 9.88 -15.96
CA ARG A 69 13.27 10.08 -16.53
C ARG A 69 13.38 9.28 -17.84
N PRO A 70 14.24 9.71 -18.80
CA PRO A 70 15.30 10.73 -18.68
C PRO A 70 14.86 12.18 -18.95
N LYS A 71 13.76 12.42 -19.66
CA LYS A 71 13.37 13.76 -20.15
C LYS A 71 12.82 14.73 -19.09
N CYS A 72 12.87 14.36 -17.80
CA CYS A 72 12.29 15.11 -16.67
C CYS A 72 10.84 15.57 -16.92
N GLN A 73 10.07 14.78 -17.68
CA GLN A 73 8.68 15.11 -17.96
C GLN A 73 7.88 15.03 -16.66
N ARG A 74 6.94 15.97 -16.49
CA ARG A 74 6.03 16.02 -15.36
C ARG A 74 4.60 16.17 -15.86
N THR A 75 3.68 15.56 -15.16
CA THR A 75 2.25 15.80 -15.34
C THR A 75 1.85 17.11 -14.67
N GLY A 76 0.62 17.58 -14.89
CA GLY A 76 -0.03 18.45 -13.92
C GLY A 76 -0.46 17.65 -12.67
N VAL A 77 -1.32 18.26 -11.86
CA VAL A 77 -1.79 17.66 -10.60
C VAL A 77 -2.96 16.71 -10.87
N GLY A 78 -2.90 15.53 -10.27
CA GLY A 78 -4.03 14.60 -10.16
C GLY A 78 -4.33 14.22 -8.71
N MET A 79 -5.38 13.43 -8.51
CA MET A 79 -5.79 12.94 -7.19
C MET A 79 -5.91 11.42 -7.21
N LEU A 80 -5.36 10.75 -6.20
CA LEU A 80 -5.54 9.31 -5.98
C LEU A 80 -6.96 9.07 -5.45
N SER A 81 -7.90 8.73 -6.33
CA SER A 81 -9.32 8.76 -5.99
C SER A 81 -9.82 7.52 -5.25
N GLU A 82 -9.33 6.34 -5.63
CA GLU A 82 -9.70 5.04 -5.03
C GLU A 82 -8.63 3.98 -5.31
N ILE A 83 -8.72 2.85 -4.63
CA ILE A 83 -7.91 1.65 -4.89
C ILE A 83 -8.63 0.80 -5.93
N ALA A 84 -8.03 0.67 -7.11
CA ALA A 84 -8.55 -0.16 -8.20
C ALA A 84 -8.25 -1.65 -8.01
N ASP A 85 -7.10 -1.96 -7.40
CA ASP A 85 -6.58 -3.32 -7.28
C ASP A 85 -5.53 -3.41 -6.18
N MET A 86 -5.47 -4.55 -5.50
CA MET A 86 -4.47 -4.87 -4.49
C MET A 86 -3.81 -6.20 -4.83
N THR A 87 -2.49 -6.19 -4.94
CA THR A 87 -1.67 -7.39 -4.95
C THR A 87 -0.82 -7.44 -3.70
N ARG A 88 -0.12 -8.57 -3.48
CA ARG A 88 0.67 -8.75 -2.26
C ARG A 88 1.68 -7.64 -2.05
N HIS A 89 2.29 -7.12 -3.12
CA HIS A 89 3.36 -6.12 -3.01
C HIS A 89 2.99 -4.75 -3.56
N TRP A 90 1.81 -4.61 -4.18
CA TRP A 90 1.44 -3.38 -4.85
C TRP A 90 -0.01 -2.99 -4.56
N ILE A 91 -0.22 -1.69 -4.45
CA ILE A 91 -1.54 -1.07 -4.43
C ILE A 91 -1.68 -0.27 -5.73
N THR A 92 -2.78 -0.47 -6.44
CA THR A 92 -3.09 0.25 -7.67
C THR A 92 -4.14 1.30 -7.37
N PHE A 93 -3.78 2.56 -7.50
CA PHE A 93 -4.70 3.69 -7.36
C PHE A 93 -5.23 4.12 -8.72
N LYS A 94 -6.48 4.58 -8.76
CA LYS A 94 -6.96 5.42 -9.85
C LYS A 94 -6.53 6.86 -9.65
N ILE A 95 -6.22 7.54 -10.75
CA ILE A 95 -5.85 8.95 -10.77
C ILE A 95 -6.95 9.74 -11.45
N ALA A 96 -7.63 10.59 -10.70
CA ALA A 96 -8.53 11.60 -11.23
C ALA A 96 -7.77 12.85 -11.70
N GLY A 97 -8.37 13.61 -12.61
CA GLY A 97 -7.82 14.87 -13.11
C GLY A 97 -7.37 14.87 -14.58
N GLY A 98 -7.58 13.78 -15.30
CA GLY A 98 -7.28 13.66 -16.72
C GLY A 98 -8.53 13.40 -17.58
N PRO A 99 -8.40 13.44 -18.92
CA PRO A 99 -9.50 13.15 -19.85
C PRO A 99 -9.89 11.66 -19.91
N ARG A 100 -9.11 10.78 -19.28
CA ARG A 100 -9.31 9.34 -19.20
C ARG A 100 -8.96 8.84 -17.81
N GLU A 101 -9.38 7.62 -17.49
CA GLU A 101 -8.91 6.93 -16.28
C GLU A 101 -7.43 6.58 -16.44
N TYR A 102 -6.62 6.95 -15.46
CA TYR A 102 -5.21 6.58 -15.38
C TYR A 102 -4.97 5.83 -14.07
N ARG A 103 -4.02 4.90 -14.07
CA ARG A 103 -3.69 4.12 -12.88
C ARG A 103 -2.25 4.31 -12.45
N LEU A 104 -2.04 4.33 -11.14
CA LEU A 104 -0.73 4.39 -10.52
C LEU A 104 -0.55 3.22 -9.58
N ARG A 105 0.40 2.35 -9.89
CA ARG A 105 0.75 1.20 -9.07
C ARG A 105 1.96 1.53 -8.20
N ILE A 106 1.78 1.44 -6.90
CA ILE A 106 2.77 1.84 -5.88
C ILE A 106 3.03 0.63 -4.96
N PRO A 107 4.29 0.32 -4.62
CA PRO A 107 4.60 -0.71 -3.63
C PRO A 107 3.88 -0.45 -2.30
N THR A 108 3.34 -1.49 -1.67
CA THR A 108 2.59 -1.34 -0.42
C THR A 108 3.40 -0.67 0.70
N ALA A 109 4.72 -0.86 0.72
CA ALA A 109 5.63 -0.16 1.65
C ALA A 109 5.50 1.37 1.62
N TRP A 110 5.18 1.90 0.44
CA TRP A 110 5.13 3.34 0.15
C TRP A 110 3.71 3.90 0.19
N THR A 111 2.74 3.09 0.63
CA THR A 111 1.34 3.49 0.74
C THR A 111 0.91 3.56 2.19
N ARG A 112 -0.16 4.33 2.41
CA ARG A 112 -0.92 4.36 3.65
C ARG A 112 -2.34 3.98 3.27
N LEU A 113 -2.72 2.77 3.67
CA LEU A 113 -4.09 2.28 3.58
C LEU A 113 -4.88 2.85 4.75
N GLU A 114 -6.12 3.28 4.50
CA GLU A 114 -7.05 3.66 5.55
C GLU A 114 -7.72 2.40 6.13
N GLN A 115 -8.46 2.54 7.24
CA GLN A 115 -8.80 1.43 8.13
C GLN A 115 -9.41 0.19 7.43
N GLU A 116 -10.44 0.37 6.60
CA GLU A 116 -11.12 -0.74 5.93
C GLU A 116 -10.22 -1.44 4.90
N ASP A 117 -9.49 -0.66 4.09
CA ASP A 117 -8.52 -1.17 3.12
C ASP A 117 -7.37 -1.90 3.80
N ALA A 118 -6.86 -1.35 4.91
CA ALA A 118 -5.78 -1.93 5.69
C ALA A 118 -6.21 -3.27 6.29
N MET A 119 -7.41 -3.34 6.86
CA MET A 119 -7.94 -4.58 7.43
C MET A 119 -8.18 -5.64 6.36
N THR A 120 -8.74 -5.25 5.22
CA THR A 120 -8.95 -6.13 4.07
C THR A 120 -7.61 -6.69 3.58
N TYR A 121 -6.63 -5.82 3.37
CA TYR A 121 -5.29 -6.20 2.94
C TYR A 121 -4.59 -7.14 3.93
N LEU A 122 -4.66 -6.85 5.23
CA LEU A 122 -4.05 -7.69 6.27
C LEU A 122 -4.71 -9.07 6.36
N THR A 123 -6.02 -9.13 6.19
CA THR A 123 -6.79 -10.39 6.28
C THR A 123 -6.50 -11.29 5.08
N HIS A 124 -6.45 -10.72 3.88
CA HIS A 124 -6.31 -11.47 2.63
C HIS A 124 -4.87 -11.53 2.09
N TYR A 125 -3.88 -11.01 2.81
CA TYR A 125 -2.50 -10.84 2.31
C TYR A 125 -1.92 -12.08 1.62
N PHE A 126 -2.08 -13.27 2.23
CA PHE A 126 -1.55 -14.52 1.70
C PHE A 126 -2.35 -15.08 0.52
N GLU A 127 -3.58 -14.61 0.32
CA GLU A 127 -4.44 -14.96 -0.82
C GLU A 127 -4.20 -14.03 -2.01
N LEU A 128 -3.61 -12.84 -1.79
CA LEU A 128 -3.31 -11.88 -2.85
C LEU A 128 -2.22 -12.40 -3.80
N GLN A 129 -2.38 -12.06 -5.09
CA GLN A 129 -1.42 -12.37 -6.13
C GLN A 129 -0.03 -11.82 -5.77
N ARG A 130 1.00 -12.68 -5.89
CA ARG A 130 2.40 -12.29 -5.66
C ARG A 130 2.97 -11.44 -6.80
N THR A 131 2.55 -11.71 -8.02
CA THR A 131 3.06 -11.02 -9.19
C THR A 131 2.30 -9.71 -9.45
N PRO A 132 2.98 -8.66 -9.93
CA PRO A 132 4.40 -8.61 -10.24
C PRO A 132 5.28 -8.44 -8.97
N HIS A 133 6.52 -8.93 -9.02
CA HIS A 133 7.49 -8.66 -7.95
C HIS A 133 7.79 -7.15 -7.86
N PRO A 134 8.05 -6.62 -6.65
CA PRO A 134 8.43 -5.23 -6.48
C PRO A 134 9.82 -4.96 -7.09
N PRO A 135 10.20 -3.69 -7.34
CA PRO A 135 11.53 -3.38 -7.87
C PRO A 135 12.63 -3.77 -6.87
N ASP A 136 13.84 -4.09 -7.34
CA ASP A 136 14.99 -4.50 -6.49
C ASP A 136 15.30 -3.53 -5.34
N THR A 137 14.99 -2.24 -5.51
CA THR A 137 15.14 -1.23 -4.45
C THR A 137 14.25 -1.52 -3.26
N VAL A 138 13.00 -1.91 -3.51
CA VAL A 138 12.04 -2.29 -2.48
C VAL A 138 12.44 -3.64 -1.89
N GLN A 139 12.79 -4.61 -2.73
CA GLN A 139 13.21 -5.94 -2.28
C GLN A 139 14.36 -5.90 -1.28
N ARG A 140 15.38 -5.08 -1.54
CA ARG A 140 16.53 -4.92 -0.64
C ARG A 140 16.18 -4.29 0.71
N GLN A 141 15.11 -3.49 0.78
CA GLN A 141 14.67 -2.87 2.04
C GLN A 141 13.86 -3.82 2.91
N HIS A 142 13.24 -4.85 2.33
CA HIS A 142 12.51 -5.86 3.08
C HIS A 142 12.87 -7.26 2.58
N PRO A 143 13.94 -7.89 3.10
CA PRO A 143 14.39 -9.20 2.64
C PRO A 143 13.32 -10.29 2.79
N ASP A 144 12.35 -10.09 3.68
CA ASP A 144 11.29 -11.06 3.98
C ASP A 144 10.14 -11.09 2.94
N PHE A 145 10.30 -10.41 1.79
CA PHE A 145 9.26 -10.36 0.74
C PHE A 145 8.85 -11.72 0.18
N GLU A 146 9.78 -12.66 0.16
CA GLU A 146 9.55 -14.01 -0.36
C GLU A 146 8.91 -14.94 0.68
N SER A 147 8.79 -14.51 1.94
CA SER A 147 8.22 -15.34 3.00
C SER A 147 6.75 -15.69 2.71
N GLU A 148 6.42 -16.96 2.88
CA GLU A 148 5.04 -17.46 2.76
C GLU A 148 4.23 -17.26 4.04
N GLU A 149 4.92 -17.04 5.16
CA GLU A 149 4.35 -17.05 6.51
C GLU A 149 4.37 -15.67 7.16
N TYR A 150 5.11 -14.72 6.56
CA TYR A 150 5.32 -13.40 7.12
C TYR A 150 4.79 -12.31 6.19
N ASN A 151 3.96 -11.42 6.76
CA ASN A 151 3.54 -10.20 6.11
C ASN A 151 4.47 -9.04 6.56
N PRO A 152 5.38 -8.54 5.70
CA PRO A 152 6.30 -7.46 6.04
C PRO A 152 5.60 -6.13 6.33
N TYR A 153 4.30 -6.03 6.02
CA TYR A 153 3.47 -4.85 6.22
C TYR A 153 2.52 -4.96 7.41
N ALA A 154 2.45 -6.12 8.07
CA ALA A 154 1.67 -6.26 9.28
C ALA A 154 2.19 -5.29 10.36
N PRO A 155 1.31 -4.54 11.05
CA PRO A 155 1.73 -3.71 12.17
C PRO A 155 2.29 -4.58 13.31
N GLU A 156 3.16 -4.03 14.15
CA GLU A 156 3.88 -4.80 15.18
C GLU A 156 2.95 -5.57 16.13
N TRP A 157 1.79 -5.00 16.49
CA TRP A 157 0.82 -5.66 17.37
C TRP A 157 0.25 -6.95 16.75
N LYS A 158 0.00 -6.97 15.44
CA LYS A 158 -0.41 -8.18 14.70
C LYS A 158 0.70 -9.23 14.66
N ARG A 159 1.97 -8.80 14.59
CA ARG A 159 3.12 -9.72 14.63
C ARG A 159 3.27 -10.35 16.01
N ALA A 160 3.01 -9.60 17.07
CA ALA A 160 3.03 -10.11 18.44
C ALA A 160 1.92 -11.16 18.68
N GLU A 161 0.72 -10.95 18.13
CA GLU A 161 -0.38 -11.93 18.19
C GLU A 161 -0.02 -13.26 17.51
N ALA A 162 0.60 -13.21 16.32
CA ALA A 162 1.04 -14.41 15.60
C ALA A 162 2.06 -15.23 16.42
N ASN A 163 3.01 -14.57 17.08
CA ASN A 163 4.01 -15.25 17.91
C ASN A 163 3.46 -15.73 19.27
N SER A 164 2.33 -15.19 19.74
CA SER A 164 1.75 -15.54 21.05
C SER A 164 0.87 -16.79 21.02
N GLY A 165 0.48 -17.25 19.83
CA GLY A 165 -0.39 -18.42 19.64
C GLY A 165 0.28 -19.78 19.93
N GLU A 166 1.61 -19.84 19.98
CA GLU A 166 2.35 -21.12 20.03
C GLU A 166 2.72 -21.59 21.45
N THR A 167 2.36 -20.85 22.51
CA THR A 167 2.72 -21.23 23.90
C THR A 167 1.56 -21.84 24.71
N ARG A 168 0.52 -22.40 24.05
CA ARG A 168 -0.65 -22.95 24.77
C ARG A 168 -1.06 -24.36 24.38
N GLU A 169 -0.07 -25.24 24.16
CA GLU A 169 -0.28 -26.68 24.28
C GLU A 169 0.71 -27.25 25.30
N GLY A 170 0.25 -27.45 26.54
CA GLY A 170 1.08 -28.03 27.60
C GLY A 170 0.76 -27.57 29.01
N SER A 171 -0.51 -27.44 29.38
CA SER A 171 -0.89 -27.48 30.80
C SER A 171 -2.13 -28.34 30.98
N THR A 172 -1.96 -29.62 30.63
CA THR A 172 -2.74 -30.71 31.21
C THR A 172 -2.27 -30.89 32.65
N GLY A 173 -2.88 -30.15 33.57
CA GLY A 173 -2.81 -30.34 35.01
C GLY A 173 -4.09 -29.71 35.55
N ASP A 174 -5.17 -30.48 35.68
CA ASP A 174 -5.46 -31.32 36.85
C ASP A 174 -5.47 -30.47 38.14
N GLU A 175 -6.68 -30.22 38.65
CA GLU A 175 -7.08 -29.77 40.00
C GLU A 175 -8.39 -28.96 39.85
N THR A 176 -9.57 -29.58 39.95
CA THR A 176 -10.17 -30.05 41.21
C THR A 176 -10.12 -28.99 42.30
N GLY A 177 -11.06 -28.04 42.28
CA GLY A 177 -11.06 -26.95 43.25
C GLY A 177 -12.32 -26.10 43.28
N LEU A 178 -13.44 -26.71 43.66
CA LEU A 178 -14.62 -26.01 44.19
C LEU A 178 -14.22 -24.88 45.15
N ARG A 179 -14.56 -23.62 44.84
CA ARG A 179 -15.07 -22.67 45.84
C ARG A 179 -16.06 -21.69 45.22
N ARG A 180 -17.34 -21.91 45.55
CA ARG A 180 -18.37 -20.89 45.63
C ARG A 180 -17.87 -19.76 46.52
N ILE A 181 -17.98 -18.52 46.08
CA ILE A 181 -18.14 -17.38 46.99
C ILE A 181 -19.37 -16.62 46.52
N ASP A 182 -20.45 -16.85 47.26
CA ASP A 182 -21.67 -16.07 47.25
C ASP A 182 -21.43 -14.66 47.83
N GLY A 183 -22.02 -13.67 47.18
CA GLY A 183 -22.58 -12.47 47.82
C GLY A 183 -21.77 -11.18 47.76
N PRO A 184 -22.38 -10.04 48.15
CA PRO A 184 -23.66 -9.53 47.67
C PRO A 184 -23.52 -8.10 47.09
N GLY A 185 -24.58 -7.63 46.43
CA GLY A 185 -24.60 -6.38 45.69
C GLY A 185 -24.39 -5.09 46.48
N ARG A 186 -24.26 -4.00 45.72
CA ARG A 186 -24.70 -2.67 46.11
C ARG A 186 -24.95 -1.81 44.87
N GLU A 187 -26.24 -1.62 44.60
CA GLU A 187 -26.75 -0.45 43.88
C GLU A 187 -26.19 0.83 44.51
N ARG A 188 -25.74 1.78 43.67
CA ARG A 188 -25.95 3.20 43.92
C ARG A 188 -26.21 3.93 42.60
N SER A 189 -27.49 4.24 42.44
CA SER A 189 -28.01 5.34 41.64
C SER A 189 -27.37 6.67 42.04
N ARG A 190 -27.09 7.52 41.04
CA ARG A 190 -27.04 9.00 41.05
C ARG A 190 -27.08 9.40 39.57
N GLN A 191 -28.24 9.69 38.98
CA GLN A 191 -29.09 10.87 39.15
C GLN A 191 -28.34 12.19 38.97
N SER A 192 -28.66 12.82 37.83
CA SER A 192 -28.70 14.26 37.52
C SER A 192 -27.44 15.11 37.71
N ASP A 193 -27.01 15.75 36.63
CA ASP A 193 -27.18 17.20 36.58
C ASP A 193 -27.22 17.72 35.13
N GLU A 194 -28.32 18.41 34.90
CA GLU A 194 -28.72 19.25 33.79
C GLU A 194 -28.01 20.60 33.98
N LYS A 195 -27.34 21.13 32.95
CA LYS A 195 -26.99 22.56 32.90
C LYS A 195 -26.86 23.03 31.45
N GLU A 196 -27.72 24.01 31.18
CA GLU A 196 -27.78 25.03 30.11
C GLU A 196 -26.67 25.08 29.05
#